data_AF-A0A9E5YQ97-F1
#
_entry.id   AF-A0A9E5YQ97-F1
#
_cell.length_a   1.000
_cell.length_b   1.000
_cell.length_c   1.000
_cell.angle_alpha   90.00
_cell.angle_beta   90.00
_cell.angle_gamma   90.00
#
_symmetry.space_group_name_H-M   'P 1'
#
loop_
_entity.id
_entity.type
_entity.pdbx_description
1 polymer ?
#
loop_
_entity_poly.entity_id
_entity_poly.type
_entity_poly.pdbx_seq_one_letter_code
_entity_poly.pdbx_strand_id
1 'polypeptide(L)' 'MENLHRTTNYTLANIMKLSVNERILIVEDLWDTIADESKSVSLSEAQKRELDKRLESYRKNPETGSSWKEVKTRIKS' A
#
# COMPACT_ATOMS: atom_id res chain seq x y z
N MET A 1 -9.65 19.98 2.43
CA MET A 1 -8.38 19.76 3.14
C MET A 1 -7.31 19.65 2.07
N GLU A 2 -6.36 20.57 2.13
CA GLU A 2 -5.50 20.98 1.03
C GLU A 2 -4.19 20.18 1.11
N ASN A 3 -4.17 18.99 0.50
CA ASN A 3 -2.92 18.23 0.36
C ASN A 3 -2.15 18.78 -0.83
N LEU A 4 -1.30 19.74 -0.50
CA LEU A 4 -0.26 20.33 -1.32
C LEU A 4 0.59 19.21 -1.94
N HIS A 5 0.34 18.81 -3.19
CA HIS A 5 1.36 18.12 -3.98
C HIS A 5 2.49 19.12 -4.24
N ARG A 6 3.39 19.27 -3.25
CA ARG A 6 4.58 20.09 -3.35
C ARG A 6 5.44 19.50 -4.46
N THR A 7 5.44 20.13 -5.62
CA THR A 7 6.33 19.82 -6.73
C THR A 7 7.75 20.22 -6.35
N THR A 8 8.39 19.38 -5.53
CA THR A 8 9.78 19.54 -5.11
C THR A 8 10.62 18.59 -5.94
N ASN A 9 11.48 19.14 -6.79
CA ASN A 9 12.40 18.32 -7.58
C ASN A 9 13.50 17.76 -6.68
N TYR A 10 13.44 16.46 -6.42
CA TYR A 10 14.48 15.73 -5.71
C TYR A 10 15.39 14.98 -6.69
N THR A 11 16.70 15.03 -6.45
CA THR A 11 17.62 14.06 -7.05
C THR A 11 17.70 12.83 -6.15
N LEU A 12 17.94 11.64 -6.72
CA LEU A 12 18.11 10.43 -5.93
C LEU A 12 19.21 10.59 -4.86
N ALA A 13 20.30 11.28 -5.21
CA ALA A 13 21.39 11.58 -4.28
C ALA A 13 20.94 12.45 -3.09
N ASN A 14 19.99 13.37 -3.29
CA ASN A 14 19.42 14.18 -2.21
C ASN A 14 18.44 13.38 -1.36
N ILE A 15 17.61 12.52 -1.95
CA ILE A 15 16.68 11.64 -1.22
C ILE A 15 17.45 10.73 -0.26
N MET A 16 18.58 10.18 -0.69
CA MET A 16 19.39 9.30 0.14
C MET A 16 20.00 10.00 1.37
N LYS A 17 20.10 11.32 1.38
CA LYS A 17 20.56 12.12 2.54
C LYS A 17 19.47 12.42 3.56
N LEU A 18 18.20 12.21 3.21
CA LEU A 18 17.07 12.45 4.10
C LEU A 18 17.00 11.39 5.20
N SER A 19 16.30 11.73 6.29
CA SER A 19 15.94 10.76 7.32
C SER A 19 15.03 9.66 6.74
N VAL A 20 14.96 8.52 7.44
CA VAL A 20 14.08 7.41 7.04
C VAL A 20 12.63 7.87 6.94
N ASN A 21 12.16 8.68 7.90
CA ASN A 21 10.77 9.15 7.93
C ASN A 21 10.45 10.05 6.72
N GLU A 22 11.35 10.98 6.37
CA GLU A 22 11.18 11.83 5.19
C GLU A 22 11.18 11.02 3.90
N ARG A 23 12.05 10.00 3.79
CA ARG A 23 12.03 9.10 2.64
C ARG A 23 10.73 8.30 2.55
N ILE A 24 10.16 7.87 3.67
CA ILE A 24 8.87 7.16 3.69
C ILE A 24 7.76 8.05 3.14
N LEU A 25 7.68 9.31 3.57
CA LEU A 25 6.68 10.25 3.06
C LEU A 25 6.82 10.48 1.55
N ILE A 26 8.05 10.62 1.05
CA ILE A 26 8.28 10.77 -0.40
C ILE A 26 7.87 9.51 -1.16
N VAL A 27 8.11 8.31 -0.61
CA VAL A 27 7.69 7.04 -1.21
C VAL A 27 6.17 6.91 -1.23
N GLU A 28 5.50 7.35 -0.16
CA GLU A 28 4.03 7.38 -0.06
C GLU A 28 3.44 8.32 -1.12
N ASP A 29 3.89 9.58 -1.18
CA ASP A 29 3.46 10.55 -2.18
C ASP A 29 3.69 10.03 -3.61
N LEU A 30 4.85 9.41 -3.87
CA LEU A 30 5.14 8.82 -5.18
C LEU A 30 4.20 7.64 -5.49
N TRP A 31 3.90 6.79 -4.51
CA TRP A 31 2.97 5.69 -4.71
C TRP A 31 1.55 6.18 -5.03
N ASP A 32 1.10 7.26 -4.40
CA ASP A 32 -0.21 7.86 -4.69
C ASP A 32 -0.28 8.36 -6.14
N THR A 33 0.78 9.02 -6.64
CA THR A 33 0.81 9.45 -8.05
C THR A 33 0.76 8.28 -9.03
N ILE A 34 1.47 7.18 -8.73
CA ILE A 34 1.43 5.96 -9.55
C ILE A 34 0.04 5.34 -9.51
N ALA A 35 -0.61 5.31 -8.34
CA ALA A 35 -1.96 4.79 -8.20
C ALA A 35 -2.98 5.60 -9.02
N ASP A 36 -2.89 6.93 -8.97
CA ASP A 36 -3.75 7.85 -9.73
C ASP A 36 -3.55 7.73 -11.25
N GLU A 37 -2.31 7.56 -11.70
CA GLU A 37 -1.98 7.37 -13.12
C GLU A 37 -2.25 5.94 -13.61
N SER A 38 -2.27 4.97 -12.70
CA SER A 38 -2.56 3.58 -13.05
C SER A 38 -4.01 3.46 -13.51
N LYS A 39 -4.21 3.01 -14.75
CA LYS A 39 -5.55 2.60 -15.21
C LYS A 39 -6.05 1.55 -14.23
N SER A 40 -7.23 1.76 -13.66
CA SER A 40 -7.85 0.86 -12.69
C SER A 40 -7.64 -0.58 -13.12
N VAL A 41 -6.99 -1.40 -12.29
CA VAL A 41 -6.87 -2.84 -12.54
C VAL A 41 -8.28 -3.41 -12.52
N SER A 42 -8.85 -3.65 -13.70
CA SER A 42 -10.22 -4.12 -13.82
C SER A 42 -10.29 -5.54 -13.28
N LEU A 43 -10.99 -5.71 -12.17
CA LEU A 43 -11.29 -7.04 -11.64
C LEU A 43 -12.38 -7.68 -12.50
N SER A 44 -12.17 -8.93 -12.88
CA SER A 44 -13.25 -9.76 -13.42
C SER A 44 -14.34 -9.97 -12.37
N GLU A 45 -15.56 -10.26 -12.81
CA GLU A 45 -16.68 -10.54 -11.92
C GLU A 45 -16.42 -11.74 -10.99
N ALA A 46 -15.62 -12.71 -11.45
CA ALA A 46 -15.20 -13.83 -10.60
C ALA A 46 -14.25 -13.38 -9.48
N GLN A 47 -13.32 -12.47 -9.76
CA GLN A 47 -12.41 -11.93 -8.75
C GLN A 47 -13.15 -11.07 -7.73
N LYS A 48 -14.09 -10.21 -8.17
CA LYS A 48 -14.92 -9.41 -7.26
C LYS A 48 -15.70 -10.29 -6.29
N ARG A 49 -16.39 -11.32 -6.80
CA ARG A 49 -17.14 -12.27 -5.97
C ARG A 49 -16.26 -12.99 -4.95
N GLU A 50 -15.04 -13.37 -5.32
CA GLU A 50 -14.12 -14.03 -4.39
C GLU A 50 -13.64 -13.06 -3.30
N LEU A 51 -13.37 -11.79 -3.63
CA LEU A 51 -13.01 -10.78 -2.64
C LEU A 51 -14.17 -10.51 -1.66
N ASP A 52 -15.40 -10.35 -2.16
CA ASP A 52 -16.58 -10.14 -1.34
C ASP A 52 -16.80 -11.32 -0.36
N LYS A 53 -16.66 -12.55 -0.86
CA LYS A 53 -16.74 -13.77 -0.05
C LYS A 53 -15.69 -13.79 1.06
N ARG A 54 -14.43 -13.49 0.73
CA ARG A 54 -13.34 -13.48 1.72
C ARG A 54 -13.53 -12.39 2.77
N LEU A 55 -14.00 -11.21 2.35
CA LEU A 55 -14.27 -10.10 3.23
C LEU A 55 -15.40 -10.44 4.21
N GLU A 56 -16.47 -11.07 3.73
CA GLU A 56 -17.56 -11.51 4.59
C GLU A 56 -17.12 -12.61 5.57
N SER A 57 -16.31 -13.57 5.11
CA SER A 57 -15.74 -14.61 5.97
C SER A 57 -14.88 -14.02 7.08
N TYR A 58 -14.07 -13.00 6.76
CA TYR A 58 -13.25 -12.28 7.74
C TYR A 58 -14.10 -11.51 8.74
N ARG A 59 -15.14 -10.80 8.28
CA ARG A 59 -16.06 -10.07 9.17
C ARG A 59 -16.75 -10.99 10.19
N LYS A 60 -17.06 -12.23 9.80
CA LYS A 60 -17.65 -13.24 10.69
C LYS A 60 -16.64 -13.83 11.68
N ASN A 61 -15.38 -13.97 11.30
CA ASN A 61 -14.33 -14.59 12.11
C ASN A 61 -13.02 -13.79 12.01
N PRO A 62 -12.93 -12.61 12.65
CA PRO A 62 -11.81 -11.68 12.47
C PRO A 62 -10.46 -12.24 12.95
N GLU A 63 -10.47 -13.22 13.85
CA GLU A 63 -9.29 -13.93 14.37
C GLU A 63 -8.70 -14.98 13.41
N THR A 64 -9.35 -15.25 12.26
CA THR A 64 -8.84 -16.23 11.28
C THR A 64 -7.62 -15.74 10.49
N GLY A 65 -7.30 -14.45 10.57
CA GLY A 65 -6.10 -13.88 9.97
C GLY A 65 -4.85 -14.10 10.83
N SER A 66 -3.68 -14.24 10.19
CA SER A 66 -2.40 -14.21 10.91
C SER A 66 -2.01 -12.77 11.25
N SER A 67 -1.46 -12.58 12.44
CA SER A 67 -0.82 -11.32 12.81
C SER A 67 0.36 -11.01 11.88
N TRP A 68 0.71 -9.74 11.72
CA TRP A 68 1.89 -9.35 10.94
C TRP A 68 3.18 -10.01 11.45
N LYS A 69 3.29 -10.22 12.77
CA LYS A 69 4.44 -10.91 13.37
C LYS A 69 4.56 -12.34 12.86
N GLU A 70 3.47 -13.10 12.83
CA GLU A 70 3.45 -14.49 12.34
C GLU A 70 3.76 -14.55 10.85
N VAL A 71 3.16 -13.67 10.06
CA VAL A 71 3.43 -13.58 8.61
C VAL A 71 4.91 -13.27 8.35
N LYS A 72 5.47 -12.30 9.06
CA LYS A 72 6.88 -11.90 8.94
C LYS A 72 7.83 -13.04 9.31
N THR A 73 7.50 -13.83 10.34
CA THR A 73 8.28 -15.03 10.69
C THR A 73 8.30 -16.02 9.54
N ARG A 74 7.13 -16.34 8.95
CA ARG A 74 7.01 -17.30 7.85
C ARG A 74 7.73 -16.88 6.56
N ILE A 75 7.82 -15.58 6.28
CA ILE A 75 8.48 -15.08 5.05
C ILE A 75 10.02 -15.06 5.20
N LYS A 76 10.53 -15.04 6.45
CA LYS A 76 11.97 -14.94 6.73
C LYS A 76 12.69 -16.28 6.91
N SER A 77 11.94 -17.38 7.03
CA SER A 77 12.45 -18.76 7.11
C SER A 77 12.67 -19.33 5.72
#